data_AF-A0A2D6KJB7-F1
#
_entry.id   AF-A0A2D6KJB7-F1
#
_cell.length_a   1.000
_cell.length_b   1.000
_cell.length_c   1.000
_cell.angle_alpha   90.00
_cell.angle_beta   90.00
_cell.angle_gamma   90.00
#
_symmetry.space_group_name_H-M   'P 1'
#
loop_
_entity.id
_entity.type
_entity.pdbx_description
1 polymer ?
#
loop_
_entity_poly.entity_id
_entity_poly.type
_entity_poly.pdbx_seq_one_letter_code
_entity_poly.pdbx_strand_id
1 'polypeptide(L)' 'MGSTVEAPVTREDLEDELRRTVGGAGEQVESRRRGIVAGVVITGGILLLGAYLIGRRIGRVRSTVVEIRRI' A
#
# COMPACT_ATOMS: atom_id res chain seq x y z
N MET A 1 20.53 40.03 11.21
CA MET A 1 21.06 39.17 12.29
C MET A 1 20.32 39.49 13.57
N GLY A 2 19.29 38.73 13.91
CA GLY A 2 18.61 38.83 15.21
C GLY A 2 18.96 37.59 16.04
N SER A 3 19.84 37.75 17.02
CA SER A 3 20.10 36.75 18.05
C SER A 3 18.90 36.74 18.99
N THR A 4 18.01 35.77 18.83
CA THR A 4 16.96 35.49 19.82
C THR A 4 17.63 35.01 21.09
N VAL A 5 17.39 35.73 22.18
CA VAL A 5 17.76 35.35 23.53
C VAL A 5 16.99 34.06 23.85
N GLU A 6 17.60 32.90 23.63
CA GLU A 6 17.00 31.61 23.94
C GLU A 6 16.98 31.44 25.47
N ALA A 7 15.78 31.51 26.05
CA ALA A 7 15.53 31.00 27.38
C ALA A 7 16.00 29.52 27.45
N PRO A 8 16.52 29.05 28.59
CA PRO A 8 16.98 27.67 28.72
C PRO A 8 15.82 26.73 28.38
N VAL A 9 16.02 25.88 27.38
CA VAL A 9 15.06 24.85 26.97
C VAL A 9 14.76 23.97 28.17
N THR A 10 13.53 23.98 28.64
CA THR A 10 13.12 23.20 29.81
C THR A 10 12.72 21.79 29.38
N ARG A 11 12.74 20.82 30.29
CA ARG A 11 12.33 19.45 29.98
C ARG A 11 10.89 19.38 29.49
N GLU A 12 10.02 20.25 30.00
CA GLU A 12 8.63 20.34 29.54
C GLU A 12 8.54 20.73 28.05
N ASP A 13 9.32 21.71 27.60
CA ASP A 13 9.34 22.16 26.20
C ASP A 13 9.78 21.02 25.26
N LEU A 14 10.74 20.20 25.68
CA LEU A 14 11.17 19.04 24.92
C LEU A 14 10.10 17.95 24.87
N GLU A 15 9.40 17.71 25.97
CA GLU A 15 8.36 16.69 26.05
C GLU A 15 7.14 17.06 25.19
N ASP A 16 6.78 18.34 25.16
CA ASP A 16 5.71 18.86 24.32
C ASP A 16 6.05 18.79 22.83
N GLU A 17 7.27 19.20 22.42
CA GLU A 17 7.69 19.12 21.02
C GLU A 17 7.87 17.67 20.54
N LEU A 18 8.36 16.79 21.42
CA LEU A 18 8.47 15.36 21.13
C LEU A 18 7.10 14.71 20.99
N ARG A 19 6.15 15.03 21.89
CA ARG A 19 4.77 14.53 21.83
C ARG A 19 4.06 15.04 20.57
N ARG A 20 4.27 16.29 20.18
CA ARG A 20 3.73 16.88 18.96
C ARG A 20 4.28 16.20 17.71
N THR A 21 5.58 15.98 17.66
CA THR A 21 6.26 15.38 16.51
C THR A 21 5.96 13.89 16.38
N VAL A 22 6.08 13.13 17.47
CA VAL A 22 5.88 11.68 17.46
C VAL A 22 4.40 11.31 17.41
N GLY A 23 3.55 12.01 18.16
CA GLY A 23 2.10 11.78 18.17
C GLY A 23 1.48 12.01 16.78
N GLY A 24 1.85 13.10 16.11
CA GLY A 24 1.40 13.37 14.74
C GLY A 24 2.03 12.44 13.69
N ALA A 25 3.29 12.04 13.87
CA ALA A 25 3.96 11.15 12.92
C ALA A 25 3.40 9.72 12.94
N GLY A 26 3.09 9.17 14.10
CA GLY A 26 2.55 7.80 14.23
C GLY A 26 1.20 7.63 13.53
N GLU A 27 0.28 8.58 13.74
CA GLU A 27 -1.05 8.56 13.11
C GLU A 27 -0.97 8.71 11.58
N GLN A 28 -0.08 9.56 11.08
CA GLN A 28 0.13 9.74 9.65
C GLN A 28 0.80 8.54 8.99
N VAL A 29 1.75 7.89 9.67
CA VAL A 29 2.38 6.66 9.16
C VAL A 29 1.37 5.53 9.09
N GLU A 30 0.54 5.35 10.12
CA GLU A 30 -0.45 4.28 10.14
C GLU A 30 -1.57 4.50 9.09
N SER A 31 -2.00 5.75 8.90
CA SER A 31 -2.95 6.11 7.84
C SER A 31 -2.37 5.87 6.44
N ARG A 32 -1.12 6.33 6.18
CA ARG A 32 -0.42 6.08 4.91
C ARG A 32 -0.20 4.59 4.67
N ARG A 33 0.18 3.82 5.69
CA ARG A 33 0.39 2.37 5.61
C ARG A 33 -0.89 1.66 5.21
N ARG A 34 -2.04 2.00 5.83
CA ARG A 34 -3.35 1.46 5.43
C ARG A 34 -3.70 1.80 3.98
N GLY A 35 -3.48 3.05 3.56
CA GLY A 35 -3.72 3.47 2.17
C GLY A 35 -2.87 2.70 1.14
N ILE A 36 -1.57 2.51 1.43
CA ILE A 36 -0.67 1.74 0.57
C ILE A 36 -1.10 0.27 0.49
N VAL A 37 -1.40 -0.36 1.63
CA VAL A 37 -1.84 -1.76 1.67
C VAL A 37 -3.13 -1.93 0.87
N ALA A 38 -4.13 -1.04 1.06
CA ALA A 38 -5.37 -1.07 0.30
C ALA A 38 -5.11 -0.94 -1.21
N GLY A 39 -4.24 0.00 -1.62
CA GLY A 39 -3.86 0.19 -3.02
C GLY A 39 -3.21 -1.06 -3.63
N VAL A 40 -2.30 -1.72 -2.91
CA VAL A 40 -1.64 -2.96 -3.34
C VAL A 40 -2.66 -4.08 -3.51
N VAL A 41 -3.57 -4.26 -2.55
CA VAL A 41 -4.60 -5.32 -2.61
C VAL A 41 -5.52 -5.13 -3.82
N ILE A 42 -6.00 -3.90 -4.04
CA ILE A 42 -6.89 -3.59 -5.18
C ILE A 42 -6.17 -3.82 -6.51
N THR A 43 -4.96 -3.26 -6.65
CA THR A 43 -4.18 -3.36 -7.89
C THR A 43 -3.82 -4.82 -8.18
N GLY A 44 -3.37 -5.56 -7.16
CA GLY A 44 -3.06 -6.98 -7.27
C GLY A 44 -4.28 -7.82 -7.66
N GLY A 45 -5.45 -7.53 -7.06
CA GLY A 45 -6.70 -8.20 -7.41
C GLY A 45 -7.11 -8.00 -8.87
N ILE A 46 -6.99 -6.77 -9.39
CA ILE A 46 -7.28 -6.46 -10.79
C ILE A 46 -6.33 -7.22 -11.73
N LEU A 47 -5.03 -7.24 -11.42
CA LEU A 47 -4.04 -7.96 -12.23
C LEU A 47 -4.31 -9.47 -12.26
N LEU A 48 -4.61 -10.07 -11.10
CA LEU A 48 -4.95 -11.49 -11.00
C LEU A 48 -6.22 -11.82 -11.79
N LEU A 49 -7.26 -10.99 -11.66
CA LEU A 49 -8.50 -11.16 -12.41
C LEU A 49 -8.24 -11.06 -13.92
N GLY A 50 -7.48 -10.07 -14.36
CA GLY A 50 -7.09 -9.89 -15.77
C GLY A 50 -6.34 -11.11 -16.31
N ALA A 51 -5.31 -11.57 -15.59
CA ALA A 51 -4.55 -12.77 -15.94
C ALA A 51 -5.44 -14.01 -16.02
N TYR A 52 -6.33 -14.22 -15.04
CA TYR A 52 -7.28 -15.33 -15.03
C TYR A 52 -8.23 -15.29 -16.22
N LEU A 53 -8.81 -14.14 -16.55
CA LEU A 53 -9.73 -13.99 -17.68
C LEU A 53 -9.04 -14.25 -19.02
N ILE A 54 -7.82 -13.74 -19.20
CA ILE A 54 -7.00 -13.99 -20.39
C ILE A 54 -6.68 -15.48 -20.50
N GLY A 55 -6.17 -16.09 -19.43
CA GLY A 55 -5.87 -17.53 -19.39
C GLY A 55 -7.11 -18.39 -19.67
N ARG A 56 -8.25 -18.05 -19.06
CA ARG A 56 -9.54 -18.73 -19.29
C ARG A 56 -10.01 -18.60 -20.73
N ARG A 57 -9.86 -17.43 -21.36
CA ARG A 57 -10.23 -17.23 -22.76
C ARG A 57 -9.36 -18.07 -23.68
N ILE A 58 -8.04 -18.04 -23.49
CA ILE A 58 -7.09 -18.81 -24.30
C ILE A 58 -7.29 -20.31 -24.10
N GLY A 59 -7.46 -20.77 -22.86
CA GLY A 59 -7.69 -22.18 -22.55
C GLY A 59 -9.00 -22.72 -23.14
N ARG A 60 -10.05 -21.89 -23.21
CA ARG A 60 -11.31 -22.26 -23.89
C ARG A 60 -11.14 -22.31 -25.41
N VAL A 61 -10.41 -21.37 -26.01
CA VAL A 61 -10.18 -21.36 -27.48
C VAL A 61 -9.23 -22.48 -27.91
N ARG A 62 -8.28 -22.85 -27.04
CA ARG A 62 -7.35 -23.98 -27.25
C ARG A 62 -7.89 -25.30 -26.73
N SER A 63 -9.18 -25.40 -26.38
CA SER A 63 -9.76 -26.69 -25.99
C SER A 63 -9.51 -27.67 -27.12
N THR A 64 -8.62 -28.61 -26.84
CA THR A 64 -8.09 -29.64 -27.72
C THR A 64 -9.09 -30.05 -28.79
N VAL A 65 -8.71 -29.92 -30.05
CA VAL A 65 -9.37 -30.65 -31.14
C VAL A 65 -9.18 -32.12 -30.80
N VAL A 66 -10.15 -32.71 -30.11
CA VAL A 66 -10.14 -34.14 -29.84
C VAL A 66 -10.51 -34.77 -31.17
N GLU A 67 -9.52 -35.24 -31.92
CA GLU A 67 -9.78 -36.16 -33.03
C GLU A 67 -10.42 -37.39 -32.40
N ILE A 68 -11.76 -37.47 -32.50
CA ILE A 68 -12.52 -38.62 -32.02
C ILE A 68 -12.18 -39.79 -32.94
N ARG A 69 -11.17 -40.58 -32.56
CA ARG A 69 -10.86 -41.84 -33.23
C ARG A 69 -11.88 -42.87 -32.76
N ARG A 70 -12.92 -43.10 -33.58
CA ARG A 70 -13.85 -44.22 -33.38
C ARG A 70 -13.14 -45.51 -33.78
N ILE A 71 -12.97 -46.42 -32.83
CA ILE A 71 -12.65 -47.83 -33.06
C ILE A 71 -13.94 -48.62 -33.26
#